data_AF-A0A9C9ERK0-F1
#
_entry.id   AF-A0A9C9ERK0-F1
#
_cell.length_a   1.000
_cell.length_b   1.000
_cell.length_c   1.000
_cell.angle_alpha   90.00
_cell.angle_beta   90.00
_cell.angle_gamma   90.00
#
_symmetry.space_group_name_H-M   'P 1'
#
loop_
_entity.id
_entity.type
_entity.pdbx_description
1 polymer ?
#
loop_
_entity_poly.entity_id
_entity_poly.type
_entity_poly.pdbx_seq_one_letter_code
_entity_poly.pdbx_strand_id
1 'polypeptide(L)'
;ACTEINQGTSMDVIEIDGASNRGIDEIRNLRESVRYASVGGKKKVYIIDEVHMLTQEAFNALLKTLEEPPPHVVFVFATTQPLKVPSTIVSRCQRFDFRRISAERIASRLREICDSEGYKCDQGALMIIAQRADGSMRDAQSMLEQVLAFSGGSVTEKDVGAIAGLRGSDLVRDLARAIIAGDDSRVLDIVAQAFDAGADALDLVSSLTEWLRFLLVASVDPSSTQLDTLGTEVRNHLVEDVKGVPSEQLLAMVTMIADAEGRIRRATHKRYLLEALLLRLSKLKEISKISDIIAMIKEPGGSKPAQSNPAPPDPAPNDHEATETNSDVESFQDLAQDLTTRWRNIVEELRNTRASLASVLDLCDPPKVSDGVYWLEVPSAFHESQILKKHNLRVLTEHLRKLTNTSVVIKTKVKDKPKTASDLTEAASKEPLVRMLIENLGGKIVEIRKLNQSHGEEVL
;
A
#
# COMPACT_ATOMS: atom_id res chain seq x y z
N ALA A 1 -19.68 37.10 -22.80
CA ALA A 1 -20.15 35.95 -22.00
C ALA A 1 -19.57 34.62 -22.48
N CYS A 2 -20.18 33.86 -23.40
CA CYS A 2 -19.71 32.49 -23.73
C CYS A 2 -18.25 32.43 -24.21
N THR A 3 -17.84 33.36 -25.07
CA THR A 3 -16.46 33.44 -25.57
C THR A 3 -15.46 33.73 -24.45
N GLU A 4 -15.77 34.71 -23.58
CA GLU A 4 -14.91 35.09 -22.44
C GLU A 4 -14.77 33.95 -21.43
N ILE A 5 -15.85 33.19 -21.18
CA ILE A 5 -15.83 32.02 -20.30
C ILE A 5 -14.93 30.93 -20.89
N ASN A 6 -15.10 30.61 -22.17
CA ASN A 6 -14.25 29.61 -22.85
C ASN A 6 -12.78 30.03 -22.93
N GLN A 7 -12.49 31.33 -22.92
CA GLN A 7 -11.13 31.87 -22.92
C GLN A 7 -10.56 32.07 -21.50
N GLY A 8 -11.34 31.82 -20.44
CA GLY A 8 -10.92 32.03 -19.05
C GLY A 8 -10.76 33.50 -18.64
N THR A 9 -11.32 34.45 -19.40
CA THR A 9 -11.19 35.91 -19.17
C THR A 9 -12.45 36.55 -18.59
N SER A 10 -13.45 35.74 -18.24
CA SER A 10 -14.71 36.21 -17.67
C SER A 10 -14.52 36.77 -16.26
N MET A 11 -14.99 37.99 -16.02
CA MET A 11 -15.02 38.59 -14.67
C MET A 11 -16.09 37.96 -13.75
N ASP A 12 -17.06 37.25 -14.34
CA ASP A 12 -18.18 36.65 -13.63
C ASP A 12 -18.01 35.13 -13.42
N VAL A 13 -17.01 34.50 -14.03
CA VAL A 13 -16.67 33.09 -13.80
C VAL A 13 -15.23 33.04 -13.33
N ILE A 14 -15.05 32.81 -12.04
CA ILE A 14 -13.76 32.84 -11.37
C ILE A 14 -13.37 31.40 -11.06
N GLU A 15 -12.30 30.93 -11.72
CA GLU A 15 -11.70 29.63 -11.48
C GLU A 15 -10.53 29.75 -10.51
N ILE A 16 -10.49 28.88 -9.52
CA ILE A 16 -9.50 28.87 -8.45
C ILE A 16 -9.00 27.45 -8.29
N ASP A 17 -7.70 27.25 -8.50
CA ASP A 17 -7.04 26.00 -8.16
C ASP A 17 -6.80 25.94 -6.65
N GLY A 18 -7.48 25.01 -5.97
CA GLY A 18 -7.37 24.77 -4.54
C GLY A 18 -6.00 24.24 -4.12
N ALA A 19 -5.18 23.70 -5.03
CA ALA A 19 -3.81 23.30 -4.73
C ALA A 19 -2.85 24.50 -4.66
N SER A 20 -3.08 25.53 -5.48
CA SER A 20 -2.29 26.75 -5.52
C SER A 20 -2.81 27.84 -4.56
N ASN A 21 -4.11 27.85 -4.26
CA ASN A 21 -4.79 28.85 -3.43
C ASN A 21 -5.35 28.23 -2.15
N ARG A 22 -4.48 27.55 -1.39
CA ARG A 22 -4.88 26.71 -0.24
C ARG A 22 -5.35 27.53 0.97
N GLY A 23 -4.85 28.77 1.07
CA GLY A 23 -4.83 29.57 2.29
C GLY A 23 -6.16 30.22 2.65
N ILE A 24 -6.23 30.66 3.90
CA ILE A 24 -7.39 31.36 4.46
C ILE A 24 -7.59 32.75 3.83
N ASP A 25 -6.50 33.42 3.44
CA ASP A 25 -6.55 34.81 2.98
C ASP A 25 -7.15 34.91 1.58
N GLU A 26 -6.83 33.98 0.67
CA GLU A 26 -7.43 33.87 -0.65
C GLU A 26 -8.96 33.64 -0.53
N ILE A 27 -9.36 32.78 0.39
CA ILE A 27 -10.77 32.45 0.62
C ILE A 27 -11.52 33.59 1.33
N ARG A 28 -10.85 34.36 2.19
CA ARG A 28 -11.43 35.59 2.76
C ARG A 28 -11.66 36.64 1.69
N ASN A 29 -10.69 36.86 0.81
CA ASN A 29 -10.83 37.76 -0.34
C ASN A 29 -11.97 37.31 -1.25
N LEU A 30 -12.08 36.00 -1.51
CA LEU A 30 -13.21 35.41 -2.22
C LEU A 30 -14.53 35.77 -1.53
N ARG A 31 -14.65 35.50 -0.23
CA ARG A 31 -15.86 35.75 0.55
C ARG A 31 -16.29 37.23 0.53
N GLU A 32 -15.34 38.15 0.53
CA GLU A 32 -15.62 39.58 0.35
C GLU A 32 -16.12 39.87 -1.06
N SER A 33 -15.45 39.30 -2.07
CA SER A 33 -15.79 39.49 -3.48
C SER A 33 -17.16 38.92 -3.88
N VAL A 34 -17.66 37.94 -3.12
CA VAL A 34 -18.99 37.31 -3.27
C VAL A 34 -20.14 38.29 -3.00
N ARG A 35 -19.91 39.34 -2.20
CA ARG A 35 -20.94 40.34 -1.88
C ARG A 35 -21.26 41.25 -3.06
N TYR A 36 -20.33 41.41 -3.99
CA TYR A 36 -20.54 42.24 -5.16
C TYR A 36 -21.36 41.51 -6.23
N ALA A 37 -22.22 42.26 -6.92
CA ALA A 37 -22.99 41.76 -8.05
C ALA A 37 -22.07 41.37 -9.22
N SER A 38 -22.60 40.56 -10.14
CA SER A 38 -21.95 40.27 -11.42
C SER A 38 -21.86 41.53 -12.28
N VAL A 39 -20.77 41.64 -13.07
CA VAL A 39 -20.47 42.82 -13.89
C VAL A 39 -21.16 42.76 -15.24
N GLY A 40 -21.26 41.57 -15.86
CA GLY A 40 -21.89 41.38 -17.17
C GLY A 40 -22.93 40.25 -17.24
N GLY A 41 -22.89 39.30 -16.30
CA GLY A 41 -23.75 38.11 -16.27
C GLY A 41 -24.94 38.20 -15.32
N LYS A 42 -25.84 37.21 -15.38
CA LYS A 42 -26.96 37.03 -14.42
C LYS A 42 -26.51 36.45 -13.07
N LYS A 43 -25.37 35.76 -13.06
CA LYS A 43 -24.81 35.06 -11.92
C LYS A 43 -23.30 35.27 -11.91
N LYS A 44 -22.72 35.24 -10.72
CA LYS A 44 -21.29 35.16 -10.46
C LYS A 44 -20.95 33.73 -10.02
N VAL A 45 -20.11 33.04 -10.77
CA VAL A 45 -19.78 31.63 -10.58
C VAL A 45 -18.36 31.52 -10.04
N TYR A 46 -18.18 30.76 -8.97
CA TYR A 46 -16.87 30.39 -8.43
C TYR A 46 -16.66 28.90 -8.64
N ILE A 47 -15.63 28.54 -9.40
CA ILE A 47 -15.21 27.16 -9.61
C ILE A 47 -13.95 26.96 -8.78
N ILE A 48 -14.01 26.08 -7.79
CA ILE A 48 -12.82 25.68 -7.02
C ILE A 48 -12.46 24.25 -7.41
N ASP A 49 -11.38 24.13 -8.17
CA ASP A 49 -10.81 22.83 -8.53
C ASP A 49 -9.93 22.30 -7.40
N GLU A 50 -9.85 20.97 -7.30
CA GLU A 50 -9.18 20.25 -6.22
C GLU A 50 -9.47 20.81 -4.82
N VAL A 51 -10.74 21.08 -4.53
CA VAL A 51 -11.19 21.74 -3.28
C VAL A 51 -10.70 21.01 -2.02
N HIS A 52 -10.44 19.70 -2.12
CA HIS A 52 -9.89 18.90 -1.02
C HIS A 52 -8.48 19.33 -0.57
N MET A 53 -7.82 20.22 -1.33
CA MET A 53 -6.51 20.77 -1.01
C MET A 53 -6.57 22.03 -0.13
N LEU A 54 -7.76 22.65 0.03
CA LEU A 54 -7.96 23.79 0.92
C LEU A 54 -7.69 23.43 2.39
N THR A 55 -7.23 24.41 3.18
CA THR A 55 -7.09 24.20 4.63
C THR A 55 -8.44 24.18 5.34
N GLN A 56 -8.46 23.67 6.58
CA GLN A 56 -9.67 23.60 7.38
C GLN A 56 -10.22 25.00 7.68
N GLU A 57 -9.35 25.99 7.89
CA GLU A 57 -9.74 27.37 8.13
C GLU A 57 -10.37 28.01 6.90
N ALA A 58 -9.85 27.71 5.70
CA ALA A 58 -10.44 28.09 4.42
C ALA A 58 -11.87 27.51 4.29
N PHE A 59 -12.07 26.22 4.56
CA PHE A 59 -13.42 25.64 4.56
C PHE A 59 -14.37 26.34 5.53
N ASN A 60 -13.92 26.60 6.76
CA ASN A 60 -14.73 27.27 7.77
C ASN A 60 -15.11 28.70 7.34
N ALA A 61 -14.24 29.39 6.62
CA ALA A 61 -14.53 30.72 6.10
C ALA A 61 -15.65 30.72 5.03
N LEU A 62 -15.82 29.62 4.29
CA LEU A 62 -16.88 29.45 3.28
C LEU A 62 -18.23 29.03 3.88
N LEU A 63 -18.27 28.40 5.06
CA LEU A 63 -19.49 27.80 5.61
C LEU A 63 -20.67 28.76 5.67
N LYS A 64 -20.46 29.96 6.22
CA LYS A 64 -21.54 30.97 6.33
C LYS A 64 -22.09 31.36 4.95
N THR A 65 -21.22 31.46 3.96
CA THR A 65 -21.61 31.80 2.59
C THR A 65 -22.30 30.65 1.87
N LEU A 66 -22.00 29.40 2.21
CA LEU A 66 -22.68 28.23 1.67
C LEU A 66 -24.05 27.98 2.33
N GLU A 67 -24.22 28.38 3.59
CA GLU A 67 -25.51 28.33 4.29
C GLU A 67 -26.50 29.36 3.75
N GLU A 68 -26.03 30.57 3.51
CA GLU A 68 -26.85 31.69 3.03
C GLU A 68 -26.19 32.32 1.78
N PRO A 69 -26.14 31.59 0.65
CA PRO A 69 -25.50 32.11 -0.55
C PRO A 69 -26.31 33.29 -1.11
N PRO A 70 -25.64 34.38 -1.51
CA PRO A 70 -26.33 35.44 -2.23
C PRO A 70 -27.04 34.88 -3.48
N PRO A 71 -28.24 35.37 -3.82
CA PRO A 71 -29.04 34.78 -4.89
C PRO A 71 -28.37 34.91 -6.26
N HIS A 72 -27.38 35.78 -6.44
CA HIS A 72 -26.62 35.94 -7.67
C HIS A 72 -25.36 35.06 -7.74
N VAL A 73 -25.05 34.25 -6.73
CA VAL A 73 -23.79 33.50 -6.63
C VAL A 73 -24.02 32.01 -6.79
N VAL A 74 -23.11 31.34 -7.50
CA VAL A 74 -23.08 29.88 -7.66
C VAL A 74 -21.68 29.38 -7.34
N PHE A 75 -21.57 28.36 -6.49
CA PHE A 75 -20.32 27.64 -6.23
C PHE A 75 -20.32 26.30 -6.96
N VAL A 76 -19.19 25.99 -7.58
CA VAL A 76 -18.89 24.69 -8.19
C VAL A 76 -17.61 24.18 -7.56
N PHE A 77 -17.67 23.02 -6.92
CA PHE A 77 -16.51 22.38 -6.30
C PHE A 77 -16.17 21.11 -7.06
N ALA A 78 -14.91 20.98 -7.48
CA ALA A 78 -14.37 19.78 -8.10
C ALA A 78 -13.33 19.14 -7.17
N THR A 79 -13.31 17.81 -7.10
CA THR A 79 -12.35 17.06 -6.29
C THR A 79 -12.19 15.64 -6.79
N THR A 80 -10.94 15.16 -6.79
CA THR A 80 -10.62 13.74 -6.98
C THR A 80 -10.74 12.92 -5.68
N GLN A 81 -10.84 13.58 -4.52
CA GLN A 81 -10.85 12.95 -3.19
C GLN A 81 -12.03 13.44 -2.33
N PRO A 82 -13.26 12.97 -2.59
CA PRO A 82 -14.46 13.47 -1.89
C PRO A 82 -14.44 13.21 -0.38
N LEU A 83 -13.76 12.14 0.07
CA LEU A 83 -13.63 11.81 1.49
C LEU A 83 -12.77 12.80 2.30
N LYS A 84 -11.93 13.59 1.62
CA LYS A 84 -11.13 14.64 2.26
C LYS A 84 -11.90 15.96 2.42
N VAL A 85 -13.04 16.10 1.76
CA VAL A 85 -13.88 17.30 1.89
C VAL A 85 -14.73 17.17 3.16
N PRO A 86 -14.77 18.18 4.04
CA PRO A 86 -15.56 18.11 5.27
C PRO A 86 -17.05 17.83 4.98
N SER A 87 -17.65 16.96 5.78
CA SER A 87 -19.07 16.59 5.63
C SER A 87 -20.01 17.80 5.73
N THR A 88 -19.61 18.84 6.45
CA THR A 88 -20.31 20.13 6.57
C THR A 88 -20.42 20.87 5.24
N ILE A 89 -19.42 20.74 4.36
CA ILE A 89 -19.47 21.32 3.00
C ILE A 89 -20.33 20.43 2.10
N VAL A 90 -20.10 19.12 2.13
CA VAL A 90 -20.82 18.16 1.30
C VAL A 90 -22.33 18.22 1.56
N SER A 91 -22.77 18.38 2.82
CA SER A 91 -24.19 18.47 3.17
C SER A 91 -24.91 19.70 2.63
N ARG A 92 -24.15 20.72 2.18
CA ARG A 92 -24.66 21.98 1.62
C ARG A 92 -24.50 22.06 0.10
N CYS A 93 -24.01 20.98 -0.53
CA CYS A 93 -23.78 20.90 -1.97
C CYS A 93 -24.66 19.82 -2.59
N GLN A 94 -25.10 20.04 -3.82
CA GLN A 94 -25.60 18.96 -4.66
C GLN A 94 -24.39 18.18 -5.20
N ARG A 95 -24.27 16.91 -4.80
CA ARG A 95 -23.20 16.04 -5.26
C ARG A 95 -23.52 15.42 -6.62
N PHE A 96 -22.55 15.47 -7.53
CA PHE A 96 -22.56 14.76 -8.80
C PHE A 96 -21.30 13.91 -8.90
N ASP A 97 -21.46 12.60 -9.01
CA ASP A 97 -20.34 11.67 -9.17
C ASP A 97 -20.13 11.35 -10.65
N PHE A 98 -19.00 11.79 -11.20
CA PHE A 98 -18.58 11.44 -12.55
C PHE A 98 -17.92 10.06 -12.54
N ARG A 99 -18.50 9.12 -13.30
CA ARG A 99 -17.91 7.79 -13.50
C ARG A 99 -16.88 7.84 -14.63
N ARG A 100 -15.93 6.90 -14.60
CA ARG A 100 -15.01 6.65 -15.72
C ARG A 100 -15.78 6.42 -17.02
N ILE A 101 -15.28 7.00 -18.11
CA ILE A 101 -15.85 6.82 -19.44
C ILE A 101 -15.43 5.43 -19.94
N SER A 102 -16.34 4.68 -20.57
CA SER A 102 -15.96 3.37 -21.14
C SER A 102 -15.00 3.56 -22.32
N ALA A 103 -14.13 2.58 -22.55
CA ALA A 103 -13.15 2.64 -23.62
C ALA A 103 -13.83 2.79 -25.00
N GLU A 104 -14.97 2.14 -25.22
CA GLU A 104 -15.74 2.25 -26.48
C GLU A 104 -16.23 3.67 -26.71
N ARG A 105 -16.71 4.35 -25.65
CA ARG A 105 -17.15 5.74 -25.73
C ARG A 105 -15.99 6.71 -25.96
N ILE A 106 -14.83 6.44 -25.35
CA ILE A 106 -13.62 7.21 -25.62
C ILE A 106 -13.20 7.02 -27.08
N ALA A 107 -13.07 5.78 -27.56
CA ALA A 107 -12.68 5.48 -28.93
C ALA A 107 -13.64 6.11 -29.96
N SER A 108 -14.95 6.04 -29.71
CA SER A 108 -15.97 6.70 -30.55
C SER A 108 -15.75 8.21 -30.60
N ARG A 109 -15.49 8.84 -29.44
CA ARG A 109 -15.26 10.28 -29.38
C ARG A 109 -13.95 10.68 -30.06
N LEU A 110 -12.89 9.90 -29.92
CA LEU A 110 -11.63 10.13 -30.63
C LEU A 110 -11.82 10.00 -32.14
N ARG A 111 -12.64 9.04 -32.60
CA ARG A 111 -13.00 8.90 -34.02
C ARG A 111 -13.68 10.14 -34.56
N GLU A 112 -14.69 10.65 -33.85
CA GLU A 112 -15.38 11.90 -34.22
C GLU A 112 -14.39 13.08 -34.37
N ILE A 113 -13.43 13.19 -33.45
CA ILE A 113 -12.38 14.23 -33.50
C ILE A 113 -11.51 14.04 -34.74
N CYS A 114 -11.00 12.82 -34.99
CA CYS A 114 -10.17 12.52 -36.14
C CYS A 114 -10.89 12.82 -37.47
N ASP A 115 -12.14 12.41 -37.57
CA ASP A 115 -12.97 12.64 -38.77
C ASP A 115 -13.20 14.14 -39.00
N SER A 116 -13.42 14.92 -37.92
CA SER A 116 -13.61 16.38 -38.02
C SER A 116 -12.35 17.14 -38.42
N GLU A 117 -11.17 16.63 -38.05
CA GLU A 117 -9.86 17.22 -38.34
C GLU A 117 -9.23 16.64 -39.63
N GLY A 118 -9.86 15.65 -40.26
CA GLY A 118 -9.40 15.04 -41.51
C GLY A 118 -8.28 13.99 -41.36
N TYR A 119 -8.08 13.46 -40.16
CA TYR A 119 -7.09 12.40 -39.90
C TYR A 119 -7.67 11.01 -40.15
N LYS A 120 -6.85 10.11 -40.74
CA LYS A 120 -7.24 8.71 -40.93
C LYS A 120 -6.75 7.86 -39.77
N CYS A 121 -7.66 7.34 -38.95
CA CYS A 121 -7.30 6.56 -37.77
C CYS A 121 -7.95 5.17 -37.78
N ASP A 122 -7.15 4.13 -37.54
CA ASP A 122 -7.63 2.76 -37.39
C ASP A 122 -8.47 2.60 -36.11
N GLN A 123 -9.52 1.79 -36.17
CA GLN A 123 -10.39 1.55 -35.01
C GLN A 123 -9.65 0.87 -33.87
N GLY A 124 -8.77 -0.09 -34.20
CA GLY A 124 -7.96 -0.77 -33.19
C GLY A 124 -7.01 0.20 -32.50
N ALA A 125 -6.39 1.11 -33.25
CA ALA A 125 -5.51 2.14 -32.71
C ALA A 125 -6.22 3.05 -31.70
N LEU A 126 -7.42 3.54 -32.05
CA LEU A 126 -8.23 4.36 -31.16
C LEU A 126 -8.68 3.59 -29.90
N MET A 127 -8.94 2.29 -30.03
CA MET A 127 -9.31 1.44 -28.90
C MET A 127 -8.15 1.25 -27.93
N ILE A 128 -6.93 1.07 -28.43
CA ILE A 128 -5.72 0.97 -27.61
C ILE A 128 -5.51 2.27 -26.82
N ILE A 129 -5.62 3.44 -27.47
CA ILE A 129 -5.54 4.75 -26.81
C ILE A 129 -6.62 4.86 -25.72
N ALA A 130 -7.86 4.51 -26.06
CA ALA A 130 -8.99 4.60 -25.15
C ALA A 130 -8.84 3.73 -23.89
N GLN A 131 -8.33 2.51 -24.07
CA GLN A 131 -8.05 1.60 -22.95
C GLN A 131 -6.91 2.13 -22.08
N ARG A 132 -5.87 2.70 -22.69
CA ARG A 132 -4.72 3.24 -21.96
C ARG A 132 -5.06 4.50 -21.16
N ALA A 133 -6.03 5.27 -21.63
CA ALA A 133 -6.51 6.47 -20.98
C ALA A 133 -7.36 6.20 -19.72
N ASP A 134 -7.71 4.94 -19.43
CA ASP A 134 -8.37 4.49 -18.18
C ASP A 134 -9.59 5.34 -17.74
N GLY A 135 -10.39 5.76 -18.72
CA GLY A 135 -11.61 6.56 -18.48
C GLY A 135 -11.43 8.07 -18.53
N SER A 136 -10.21 8.58 -18.75
CA SER A 136 -9.87 10.00 -18.89
C SER A 136 -9.90 10.44 -20.36
N MET A 137 -10.87 11.27 -20.73
CA MET A 137 -10.92 11.84 -22.09
C MET A 137 -9.73 12.77 -22.37
N ARG A 138 -9.26 13.50 -21.35
CA ARG A 138 -8.12 14.41 -21.47
C ARG A 138 -6.85 13.63 -21.83
N ASP A 139 -6.58 12.54 -21.13
CA ASP A 139 -5.39 11.73 -21.40
C ASP A 139 -5.49 11.03 -22.76
N ALA A 140 -6.68 10.57 -23.13
CA ALA A 140 -6.93 9.98 -24.45
C ALA A 140 -6.65 10.97 -25.60
N GLN A 141 -7.08 12.22 -25.46
CA GLN A 141 -6.81 13.28 -26.44
C GLN A 141 -5.31 13.62 -26.50
N SER A 142 -4.65 13.79 -25.35
CA SER A 142 -3.20 14.04 -25.30
C SER A 142 -2.40 12.91 -25.96
N MET A 143 -2.76 11.65 -25.72
CA MET A 143 -2.13 10.50 -26.38
C MET A 143 -2.38 10.50 -27.88
N LEU A 144 -3.60 10.80 -28.33
CA LEU A 144 -3.92 10.91 -29.75
C LEU A 144 -3.10 12.01 -30.44
N GLU A 145 -3.02 13.20 -29.83
CA GLU A 145 -2.21 14.31 -30.33
C GLU A 145 -0.74 13.93 -30.46
N GLN A 146 -0.20 13.26 -29.44
CA GLN A 146 1.16 12.75 -29.48
C GLN A 146 1.34 11.75 -30.62
N VAL A 147 0.41 10.81 -30.83
CA VAL A 147 0.48 9.85 -31.94
C VAL A 147 0.40 10.53 -33.30
N LEU A 148 -0.48 11.51 -33.46
CA LEU A 148 -0.63 12.29 -34.69
C LEU A 148 0.63 13.07 -35.05
N ALA A 149 1.34 13.62 -34.05
CA ALA A 149 2.57 14.37 -34.25
C ALA A 149 3.69 13.54 -34.93
N PHE A 150 3.70 12.21 -34.74
CA PHE A 150 4.72 11.32 -35.31
C PHE A 150 4.25 10.50 -36.53
N SER A 151 2.94 10.34 -36.72
CA SER A 151 2.37 9.44 -37.72
C SER A 151 2.02 10.09 -39.07
N GLY A 152 2.31 11.38 -39.24
CA GLY A 152 2.22 12.07 -40.54
C GLY A 152 0.80 12.13 -41.13
N GLY A 153 -0.23 11.97 -40.31
CA GLY A 153 -1.64 12.11 -40.71
C GLY A 153 -2.45 10.81 -40.79
N SER A 154 -1.83 9.64 -40.60
CA SER A 154 -2.56 8.36 -40.47
C SER A 154 -2.13 7.58 -39.24
N VAL A 155 -3.07 7.28 -38.34
CA VAL A 155 -2.79 6.57 -37.09
C VAL A 155 -3.12 5.08 -37.23
N THR A 156 -2.10 4.23 -37.12
CA THR A 156 -2.26 2.77 -37.07
C THR A 156 -2.01 2.21 -35.67
N GLU A 157 -2.41 0.96 -35.43
CA GLU A 157 -2.10 0.26 -34.16
C GLU A 157 -0.59 0.24 -33.87
N LYS A 158 0.23 0.12 -34.91
CA LYS A 158 1.70 0.10 -34.79
C LYS A 158 2.25 1.45 -34.32
N ASP A 159 1.67 2.55 -34.78
CA ASP A 159 2.09 3.91 -34.39
C ASP A 159 1.73 4.20 -32.94
N VAL A 160 0.51 3.82 -32.54
CA VAL A 160 0.09 3.87 -31.14
C VAL A 160 1.02 3.02 -30.30
N GLY A 161 1.36 1.82 -30.76
CA GLY A 161 2.31 0.96 -30.07
C GLY A 161 3.66 1.65 -29.84
N ALA A 162 4.27 2.18 -30.90
CA ALA A 162 5.58 2.83 -30.83
C ALA A 162 5.64 4.02 -29.85
N ILE A 163 4.52 4.70 -29.62
CA ILE A 163 4.43 5.96 -28.86
C ILE A 163 3.87 5.73 -27.44
N ALA A 164 2.89 4.85 -27.29
CA ALA A 164 2.26 4.47 -26.03
C ALA A 164 3.17 3.58 -25.14
N GLY A 165 4.46 3.43 -25.50
CA GLY A 165 5.47 2.77 -24.67
C GLY A 165 6.16 1.57 -25.29
N LEU A 166 5.87 1.14 -26.53
CA LEU A 166 6.56 -0.01 -27.13
C LEU A 166 7.96 0.28 -27.68
N ARG A 167 8.46 1.52 -27.62
CA ARG A 167 9.91 1.75 -27.70
C ARG A 167 10.64 1.30 -26.42
N GLY A 168 9.92 1.13 -25.30
CA GLY A 168 10.42 0.60 -24.03
C GLY A 168 9.91 -0.81 -23.69
N SER A 169 8.92 -1.36 -24.39
CA SER A 169 8.38 -2.70 -24.10
C SER A 169 9.41 -3.80 -24.28
N ASP A 170 10.31 -3.70 -25.25
CA ASP A 170 11.36 -4.69 -25.43
C ASP A 170 12.37 -4.64 -24.27
N LEU A 171 12.74 -3.43 -23.83
CA LEU A 171 13.61 -3.24 -22.67
C LEU A 171 12.95 -3.77 -21.38
N VAL A 172 11.67 -3.44 -21.17
CA VAL A 172 10.91 -3.89 -20.00
C VAL A 172 10.65 -5.39 -20.04
N ARG A 173 10.37 -5.96 -21.21
CA ARG A 173 10.25 -7.41 -21.41
C ARG A 173 11.57 -8.10 -21.13
N ASP A 174 12.68 -7.60 -21.67
CA ASP A 174 14.01 -8.16 -21.44
C ASP A 174 14.40 -8.07 -19.95
N LEU A 175 14.05 -6.96 -19.29
CA LEU A 175 14.23 -6.79 -17.86
C LEU A 175 13.39 -7.81 -17.07
N ALA A 176 12.10 -7.98 -17.40
CA ALA A 176 11.23 -8.96 -16.77
C ALA A 176 11.75 -10.40 -16.97
N ARG A 177 12.20 -10.75 -18.18
CA ARG A 177 12.83 -12.04 -18.49
C ARG A 177 14.09 -12.26 -17.67
N ALA A 178 14.96 -11.27 -17.55
CA ALA A 178 16.18 -11.36 -16.74
C ALA A 178 15.86 -11.57 -15.25
N ILE A 179 14.85 -10.86 -14.72
CA ILE A 179 14.37 -11.02 -13.34
C ILE A 179 13.79 -12.42 -13.12
N ILE A 180 12.91 -12.89 -14.00
CA ILE A 180 12.31 -14.23 -13.93
C ILE A 180 13.38 -15.33 -14.05
N ALA A 181 14.40 -15.11 -14.89
CA ALA A 181 15.52 -16.02 -15.06
C ALA A 181 16.48 -16.03 -13.85
N GLY A 182 16.46 -14.98 -13.01
CA GLY A 182 17.39 -14.82 -11.89
C GLY A 182 18.77 -14.30 -12.33
N ASP A 183 18.87 -13.62 -13.47
CA ASP A 183 20.13 -13.10 -14.01
C ASP A 183 20.41 -11.68 -13.52
N ASP A 184 21.04 -11.59 -12.34
CA ASP A 184 21.39 -10.32 -11.69
C ASP A 184 22.27 -9.41 -12.56
N SER A 185 23.18 -10.00 -13.33
CA SER A 185 24.12 -9.23 -14.16
C SER A 185 23.36 -8.57 -15.31
N ARG A 186 22.51 -9.34 -15.99
CA ARG A 186 21.67 -8.82 -17.07
C ARG A 186 20.68 -7.77 -16.58
N VAL A 187 20.12 -7.93 -15.39
CA VAL A 187 19.24 -6.93 -14.76
C VAL A 187 19.97 -5.59 -14.59
N LEU A 188 21.18 -5.60 -14.04
CA LEU A 188 21.95 -4.37 -13.83
C LEU A 188 22.38 -3.72 -15.15
N ASP A 189 22.76 -4.51 -16.15
CA ASP A 189 23.14 -4.01 -17.47
C ASP A 189 21.96 -3.30 -18.17
N ILE A 190 20.76 -3.88 -18.13
CA ILE A 190 19.57 -3.28 -18.74
C ILE A 190 19.19 -1.99 -18.01
N VAL A 191 19.27 -1.97 -16.69
CA VAL A 191 19.01 -0.76 -15.90
C VAL A 191 20.01 0.33 -16.24
N ALA A 192 21.31 0.02 -16.32
CA ALA A 192 22.33 0.99 -16.72
C ALA A 192 22.03 1.59 -18.10
N GLN A 193 21.73 0.75 -19.10
CA GLN A 193 21.35 1.20 -20.45
C GLN A 193 20.11 2.10 -20.44
N ALA A 194 19.10 1.77 -19.63
CA ALA A 194 17.90 2.60 -19.51
C ALA A 194 18.21 3.99 -18.95
N PHE A 195 19.03 4.07 -17.90
CA PHE A 195 19.43 5.36 -17.30
C PHE A 195 20.38 6.17 -18.19
N ASP A 196 21.28 5.51 -18.92
CA ASP A 196 22.17 6.17 -19.89
C ASP A 196 21.37 6.76 -21.06
N ALA A 197 20.23 6.14 -21.41
CA ALA A 197 19.25 6.67 -22.35
C ALA A 197 18.32 7.75 -21.75
N GLY A 198 18.48 8.08 -20.46
CA GLY A 198 17.73 9.15 -19.79
C GLY A 198 16.39 8.72 -19.18
N ALA A 199 16.13 7.42 -18.97
CA ALA A 199 14.90 6.95 -18.35
C ALA A 199 14.78 7.40 -16.87
N ASP A 200 13.55 7.74 -16.44
CA ASP A 200 13.26 7.96 -15.03
C ASP A 200 13.00 6.63 -14.29
N ALA A 201 13.42 6.58 -13.03
CA ALA A 201 13.28 5.41 -12.18
C ALA A 201 11.81 5.02 -11.94
N LEU A 202 10.91 6.00 -11.79
CA LEU A 202 9.49 5.75 -11.53
C LEU A 202 8.81 5.24 -12.79
N ASP A 203 9.14 5.78 -13.95
CA ASP A 203 8.60 5.31 -15.22
C ASP A 203 9.00 3.86 -15.50
N LEU A 204 10.26 3.50 -15.22
CA LEU A 204 10.73 2.13 -15.37
C LEU A 204 10.04 1.16 -14.39
N VAL A 205 9.84 1.58 -13.14
CA VAL A 205 9.08 0.79 -12.14
C VAL A 205 7.63 0.61 -12.56
N SER A 206 6.94 1.69 -12.92
CA SER A 206 5.53 1.63 -13.32
C SER A 206 5.34 0.76 -14.56
N SER A 207 6.24 0.87 -15.55
CA SER A 207 6.22 0.04 -16.76
C SER A 207 6.46 -1.44 -16.44
N LEU A 208 7.41 -1.75 -15.55
CA LEU A 208 7.68 -3.12 -15.12
C LEU A 208 6.50 -3.71 -14.32
N THR A 209 5.87 -2.93 -13.44
CA THR A 209 4.67 -3.36 -12.70
C THR A 209 3.54 -3.73 -13.65
N GLU A 210 3.30 -2.88 -14.66
CA GLU A 210 2.28 -3.12 -15.67
C GLU A 210 2.60 -4.38 -16.48
N TRP A 211 3.86 -4.57 -16.89
CA TRP A 211 4.29 -5.77 -17.61
C TRP A 211 4.14 -7.05 -16.79
N LEU A 212 4.56 -7.04 -15.53
CA LEU A 212 4.41 -8.19 -14.62
C LEU A 212 2.94 -8.50 -14.34
N ARG A 213 2.06 -7.49 -14.30
CA ARG A 213 0.61 -7.70 -14.23
C ARG A 213 0.10 -8.42 -15.47
N PHE A 214 0.55 -8.05 -16.67
CA PHE A 214 0.17 -8.76 -17.90
C PHE A 214 0.68 -10.20 -17.92
N LEU A 215 1.92 -10.45 -17.48
CA LEU A 215 2.45 -11.80 -17.30
C LEU A 215 1.60 -12.62 -16.30
N LEU A 216 1.21 -12.03 -15.17
CA LEU A 216 0.34 -12.67 -14.19
C LEU A 216 -1.02 -13.03 -14.80
N VAL A 217 -1.66 -12.10 -15.50
CA VAL A 217 -2.94 -12.37 -16.19
C VAL A 217 -2.77 -13.49 -17.22
N ALA A 218 -1.72 -13.43 -18.05
CA ALA A 218 -1.42 -14.47 -19.04
C ALA A 218 -1.13 -15.84 -18.39
N SER A 219 -0.60 -15.87 -17.17
CA SER A 219 -0.34 -17.12 -16.40
C SER A 219 -1.63 -17.79 -15.92
N VAL A 220 -2.67 -17.02 -15.66
CA VAL A 220 -3.96 -17.51 -15.14
C VAL A 220 -4.95 -17.76 -16.28
N ASP A 221 -5.05 -16.83 -17.22
CA ASP A 221 -5.94 -16.89 -18.38
C ASP A 221 -5.25 -16.28 -19.62
N PRO A 222 -4.62 -17.12 -20.47
CA PRO A 222 -3.98 -16.69 -21.72
C PRO A 222 -4.93 -16.03 -22.72
N SER A 223 -6.25 -16.25 -22.61
CA SER A 223 -7.27 -15.73 -23.52
C SER A 223 -8.04 -14.55 -22.91
N SER A 224 -7.57 -13.99 -21.80
CA SER A 224 -8.24 -12.91 -21.10
C SER A 224 -8.42 -11.69 -22.00
N THR A 225 -9.64 -11.13 -22.00
CA THR A 225 -9.95 -9.88 -22.71
C THR A 225 -9.11 -8.70 -22.21
N GLN A 226 -8.54 -8.80 -21.00
CA GLN A 226 -7.60 -7.80 -20.47
C GLN A 226 -6.28 -7.71 -21.26
N LEU A 227 -5.98 -8.71 -22.10
CA LEU A 227 -4.80 -8.74 -22.99
C LEU A 227 -5.14 -8.32 -24.43
N ASP A 228 -6.40 -8.02 -24.75
CA ASP A 228 -6.81 -7.53 -26.08
C ASP A 228 -6.18 -6.17 -26.40
N THR A 229 -5.83 -5.41 -25.38
CA THR A 229 -5.33 -4.03 -25.47
C THR A 229 -3.88 -3.93 -25.96
N LEU A 230 -3.16 -5.05 -26.00
CA LEU A 230 -1.72 -5.11 -26.28
C LEU A 230 -1.39 -5.48 -27.73
N GLY A 231 -2.40 -5.88 -28.52
CA GLY A 231 -2.19 -6.48 -29.84
C GLY A 231 -1.81 -7.96 -29.76
N THR A 232 -1.98 -8.67 -30.87
CA THR A 232 -1.80 -10.13 -30.96
C THR A 232 -0.33 -10.56 -30.78
N GLU A 233 0.62 -9.79 -31.29
CA GLU A 233 2.05 -10.10 -31.22
C GLU A 233 2.58 -10.03 -29.78
N VAL A 234 2.23 -8.99 -29.03
CA VAL A 234 2.64 -8.82 -27.63
C VAL A 234 2.01 -9.89 -26.74
N ARG A 235 0.74 -10.24 -26.99
CA ARG A 235 0.10 -11.36 -26.30
C ARG A 235 0.88 -12.65 -26.50
N ASN A 236 1.28 -12.96 -27.72
CA ASN A 236 2.02 -14.18 -28.00
C ASN A 236 3.36 -14.20 -27.25
N HIS A 237 4.07 -13.08 -27.19
CA HIS A 237 5.29 -12.95 -26.37
C HIS A 237 5.02 -13.16 -24.88
N LEU A 238 3.95 -12.57 -24.32
CA LEU A 238 3.60 -12.77 -22.91
C LEU A 238 3.29 -14.23 -22.59
N VAL A 239 2.50 -14.89 -23.44
CA VAL A 239 2.15 -16.31 -23.26
C VAL A 239 3.40 -17.19 -23.37
N GLU A 240 4.36 -16.83 -24.21
CA GLU A 240 5.66 -17.51 -24.29
C GLU A 240 6.51 -17.29 -23.04
N ASP A 241 6.60 -16.04 -22.56
CA ASP A 241 7.43 -15.63 -21.42
C ASP A 241 7.01 -16.23 -20.08
N VAL A 242 5.73 -16.59 -19.97
CA VAL A 242 5.15 -17.17 -18.76
C VAL A 242 5.26 -18.70 -18.73
N LYS A 243 5.65 -19.35 -19.84
CA LYS A 243 5.78 -20.82 -19.88
C LYS A 243 6.79 -21.29 -18.84
N GLY A 244 6.32 -22.09 -17.88
CA GLY A 244 7.15 -22.64 -16.81
C GLY A 244 7.44 -21.67 -15.66
N VAL A 245 6.77 -20.51 -15.61
CA VAL A 245 6.84 -19.56 -14.50
C VAL A 245 5.63 -19.77 -13.57
N PRO A 246 5.84 -20.10 -12.27
CA PRO A 246 4.75 -20.22 -11.32
C PRO A 246 4.00 -18.90 -11.13
N SER A 247 2.66 -18.94 -11.10
CA SER A 247 1.83 -17.75 -10.90
C SER A 247 2.10 -17.07 -9.54
N GLU A 248 2.48 -17.85 -8.54
CA GLU A 248 2.86 -17.40 -7.19
C GLU A 248 4.13 -16.54 -7.22
N GLN A 249 5.08 -16.87 -8.10
CA GLN A 249 6.30 -16.08 -8.29
C GLN A 249 5.94 -14.71 -8.86
N LEU A 250 5.08 -14.65 -9.89
CA LEU A 250 4.62 -13.41 -10.50
C LEU A 250 3.81 -12.55 -9.52
N LEU A 251 2.92 -13.17 -8.73
CA LEU A 251 2.15 -12.48 -7.70
C LEU A 251 3.05 -11.89 -6.60
N ALA A 252 4.07 -12.63 -6.16
CA ALA A 252 5.08 -12.15 -5.22
C ALA A 252 5.89 -10.98 -5.78
N MET A 253 6.21 -10.99 -7.08
CA MET A 253 6.89 -9.87 -7.74
C MET A 253 6.03 -8.62 -7.77
N VAL A 254 4.77 -8.72 -8.22
CA VAL A 254 3.84 -7.58 -8.32
C VAL A 254 3.62 -6.93 -6.94
N THR A 255 3.39 -7.73 -5.91
CA THR A 255 3.19 -7.24 -4.54
C THR A 255 4.45 -6.55 -3.99
N MET A 256 5.63 -7.12 -4.21
CA MET A 256 6.89 -6.52 -3.74
C MET A 256 7.19 -5.18 -4.42
N ILE A 257 6.89 -5.05 -5.72
CA ILE A 257 7.04 -3.77 -6.41
C ILE A 257 6.04 -2.74 -5.88
N ALA A 258 4.77 -3.10 -5.70
CA ALA A 258 3.75 -2.21 -5.17
C ALA A 258 4.15 -1.63 -3.79
N ASP A 259 4.71 -2.46 -2.90
CA ASP A 259 5.22 -2.03 -1.59
C ASP A 259 6.44 -1.10 -1.68
N ALA A 260 7.26 -1.28 -2.72
CA ALA A 260 8.49 -0.52 -2.93
C ALA A 260 8.25 0.81 -3.65
N GLU A 261 7.23 0.91 -4.51
CA GLU A 261 6.98 2.09 -5.36
C GLU A 261 6.85 3.38 -4.53
N GLY A 262 6.08 3.34 -3.45
CA GLY A 262 5.91 4.49 -2.54
C GLY A 262 7.19 4.89 -1.80
N ARG A 263 8.17 3.98 -1.69
CA ARG A 263 9.50 4.27 -1.12
C ARG A 263 10.41 4.89 -2.16
N ILE A 264 10.44 4.34 -3.38
CA ILE A 264 11.21 4.88 -4.51
C ILE A 264 10.77 6.31 -4.81
N ARG A 265 9.46 6.58 -4.81
CA ARG A 265 8.88 7.92 -5.04
C ARG A 265 9.43 9.00 -4.11
N ARG A 266 9.71 8.66 -2.85
CA ARG A 266 10.17 9.60 -1.81
C ARG A 266 11.69 9.58 -1.61
N ALA A 267 12.42 8.74 -2.34
CA ALA A 267 13.84 8.55 -2.11
C ALA A 267 14.67 9.64 -2.80
N THR A 268 15.72 10.09 -2.12
CA THR A 268 16.73 10.99 -2.69
C THR A 268 17.51 10.33 -3.83
N HIS A 269 17.77 9.03 -3.71
CA HIS A 269 18.46 8.25 -4.74
C HIS A 269 17.60 7.11 -5.25
N LYS A 270 16.68 7.44 -6.17
CA LYS A 270 15.69 6.49 -6.72
C LYS A 270 16.33 5.30 -7.43
N ARG A 271 17.42 5.53 -8.19
CA ARG A 271 18.15 4.50 -8.94
C ARG A 271 18.66 3.36 -8.08
N TYR A 272 19.34 3.66 -6.96
CA TYR A 272 19.87 2.61 -6.08
C TYR A 272 18.77 1.76 -5.45
N LEU A 273 17.64 2.38 -5.06
CA LEU A 273 16.50 1.62 -4.53
C LEU A 273 15.85 0.74 -5.60
N LEU A 274 15.81 1.22 -6.84
CA LEU A 274 15.34 0.44 -7.96
C LEU A 274 16.24 -0.77 -8.20
N GLU A 275 17.55 -0.58 -8.35
CA GLU A 275 18.51 -1.68 -8.53
C GLU A 275 18.41 -2.71 -7.39
N ALA A 276 18.34 -2.26 -6.14
CA ALA A 276 18.16 -3.15 -4.99
C ALA A 276 16.83 -3.92 -5.01
N LEU A 277 15.74 -3.30 -5.46
CA LEU A 277 14.46 -3.96 -5.64
C LEU A 277 14.55 -5.04 -6.72
N LEU A 278 15.09 -4.73 -7.89
CA LEU A 278 15.16 -5.66 -9.03
C LEU A 278 16.04 -6.88 -8.71
N LEU A 279 17.17 -6.67 -8.04
CA LEU A 279 18.01 -7.75 -7.51
C LEU A 279 17.30 -8.58 -6.44
N ARG A 280 16.37 -8.01 -5.69
CA ARG A 280 15.58 -8.77 -4.71
C ARG A 280 14.52 -9.62 -5.41
N LEU A 281 13.90 -9.10 -6.47
CA LEU A 281 12.92 -9.83 -7.28
C LEU A 281 13.55 -11.03 -7.99
N SER A 282 14.78 -10.89 -8.51
CA SER A 282 15.49 -11.98 -9.19
C SER A 282 15.73 -13.20 -8.29
N LYS A 283 15.86 -12.99 -6.97
CA LYS A 283 16.02 -14.07 -5.97
C LYS A 283 14.75 -14.85 -5.68
N LEU A 284 13.57 -14.38 -6.10
CA LEU A 284 12.31 -15.10 -5.86
C LEU A 284 12.28 -16.46 -6.56
N LYS A 285 13.05 -16.64 -7.65
CA LYS A 285 13.22 -17.94 -8.31
C LYS A 285 13.78 -19.03 -7.40
N GLU A 286 14.64 -18.66 -6.44
CA GLU A 286 15.24 -19.60 -5.50
C GLU A 286 14.26 -20.04 -4.42
N ILE A 287 13.30 -19.19 -4.06
CA ILE A 287 12.27 -19.51 -3.05
C ILE A 287 11.32 -20.59 -3.56
N SER A 288 10.96 -20.59 -4.84
CA SER A 288 10.15 -21.64 -5.46
C SER A 288 10.81 -23.02 -5.37
N LYS A 289 12.14 -23.09 -5.54
CA LYS A 289 12.90 -24.35 -5.42
C LYS A 289 12.90 -24.93 -4.00
N ILE A 290 12.80 -24.09 -2.97
CA ILE A 290 12.75 -24.57 -1.59
C ILE A 290 11.42 -25.28 -1.31
N SER A 291 10.31 -24.77 -1.86
CA SER A 291 9.01 -25.43 -1.81
C SER A 291 9.04 -26.80 -2.48
N ASP A 292 9.72 -26.91 -3.62
CA ASP A 292 9.90 -28.17 -4.36
C ASP A 292 10.77 -29.17 -3.58
N ILE A 293 11.83 -28.71 -2.92
CA ILE A 293 12.68 -29.55 -2.05
C ILE A 293 11.89 -30.05 -0.83
N ILE A 294 11.04 -29.22 -0.24
CA ILE A 294 10.16 -29.62 0.87
C ILE A 294 9.11 -30.64 0.39
N ALA A 295 8.64 -30.55 -0.85
CA ALA A 295 7.74 -31.53 -1.46
C ALA A 295 8.46 -32.87 -1.72
N MET A 296 9.71 -32.84 -2.21
CA MET A 296 10.54 -34.04 -2.42
C MET A 296 10.88 -34.78 -1.12
N ILE A 297 11.04 -34.07 0.00
CA ILE A 297 11.27 -34.68 1.32
C ILE A 297 10.00 -35.33 1.89
N LYS A 298 8.81 -34.97 1.37
CA LYS A 298 7.52 -35.47 1.84
C LYS A 298 6.98 -36.69 1.08
N GLU A 299 7.63 -37.16 0.02
CA GLU A 299 7.24 -38.43 -0.62
C GLU A 299 7.92 -39.64 0.04
N PRO A 300 7.15 -40.60 0.60
CA PRO A 300 7.72 -41.79 1.21
C PRO A 300 7.97 -42.88 0.16
N GLY A 301 9.24 -43.04 -0.23
CA GLY A 301 9.86 -44.34 -0.42
C GLY A 301 10.12 -44.81 -1.87
N GLY A 302 11.33 -45.31 -2.10
CA GLY A 302 11.54 -46.34 -3.13
C GLY A 302 12.93 -46.49 -3.75
N SER A 303 13.95 -46.94 -3.01
CA SER A 303 14.96 -47.85 -3.58
C SER A 303 15.73 -48.65 -2.51
N LYS A 304 15.94 -49.92 -2.84
CA LYS A 304 16.17 -51.12 -2.03
C LYS A 304 17.64 -51.32 -1.55
N PRO A 305 17.91 -52.32 -0.68
CA PRO A 305 18.94 -52.27 0.37
C PRO A 305 20.30 -52.83 -0.08
N ALA A 306 21.37 -52.24 0.46
CA ALA A 306 22.72 -52.83 0.45
C ALA A 306 23.06 -53.39 1.84
N GLN A 307 23.80 -54.49 1.83
CA GLN A 307 23.87 -55.53 2.85
C GLN A 307 24.46 -55.10 4.20
N SER A 308 23.85 -55.67 5.24
CA SER A 308 24.26 -55.66 6.64
C SER A 308 25.52 -56.49 6.89
N ASN A 309 26.43 -55.95 7.69
CA ASN A 309 27.25 -56.74 8.61
C ASN A 309 27.21 -56.07 10.01
N PRO A 310 27.33 -56.85 11.10
CA PRO A 310 26.68 -56.56 12.37
C PRO A 310 27.49 -55.65 13.29
N ALA A 311 26.77 -54.85 14.08
CA ALA A 311 27.30 -54.07 15.18
C ALA A 311 27.52 -54.95 16.43
N PRO A 312 28.65 -54.80 17.16
CA PRO A 312 28.77 -55.26 18.54
C PRO A 312 28.23 -54.20 19.54
N PRO A 313 27.96 -54.61 20.78
CA PRO A 313 26.97 -53.98 21.66
C PRO A 313 27.52 -52.83 22.52
N ASP A 314 26.60 -51.97 22.93
CA ASP A 314 26.78 -50.98 23.99
C ASP A 314 27.11 -51.64 25.33
N PRO A 315 28.03 -51.07 26.12
CA PRO A 315 27.97 -51.13 27.56
C PRO A 315 27.47 -49.80 28.15
N ALA A 316 26.52 -49.99 29.06
CA ALA A 316 25.86 -49.05 29.94
C ALA A 316 26.84 -48.35 30.93
N PRO A 317 26.33 -47.39 31.74
CA PRO A 317 27.06 -46.28 32.34
C PRO A 317 27.49 -46.53 33.80
N ASN A 318 28.05 -45.47 34.41
CA ASN A 318 28.44 -45.23 35.82
C ASN A 318 29.96 -45.22 36.02
N ASP A 319 30.55 -44.39 36.88
CA ASP A 319 30.12 -43.27 37.73
C ASP A 319 31.43 -42.58 38.13
N HIS A 320 31.41 -41.27 38.40
CA HIS A 320 32.07 -40.73 39.59
C HIS A 320 31.52 -39.33 39.88
N GLU A 321 30.70 -39.31 40.92
CA GLU A 321 30.58 -38.28 41.96
C GLU A 321 30.10 -36.89 41.53
N ALA A 322 28.78 -36.78 41.55
CA ALA A 322 28.09 -35.61 42.07
C ALA A 322 28.55 -35.35 43.52
N THR A 323 29.06 -34.15 43.77
CA THR A 323 28.99 -33.54 45.10
C THR A 323 27.77 -32.63 45.09
N GLU A 324 26.82 -32.98 45.95
CA GLU A 324 25.66 -32.16 46.28
C GLU A 324 26.12 -30.83 46.87
N THR A 325 25.62 -29.73 46.32
CA THR A 325 25.23 -28.57 47.13
C THR A 325 23.83 -28.18 46.70
N ASN A 326 22.86 -28.66 47.49
CA ASN A 326 21.55 -28.07 47.65
C ASN A 326 21.71 -26.58 48.03
N SER A 327 21.48 -25.65 47.10
CA SER A 327 21.23 -24.23 47.45
C SER A 327 20.52 -23.35 46.41
N ASP A 328 20.26 -23.78 45.17
CA ASP A 328 19.98 -22.76 44.13
C ASP A 328 18.53 -22.66 43.66
N VAL A 329 17.62 -23.50 44.17
CA VAL A 329 16.18 -23.42 43.82
C VAL A 329 15.50 -22.23 44.52
N GLU A 330 16.04 -21.73 45.63
CA GLU A 330 15.57 -20.48 46.26
C GLU A 330 16.06 -19.21 45.51
N SER A 331 17.16 -19.28 44.74
CA SER A 331 17.79 -18.10 44.11
C SER A 331 17.02 -17.53 42.90
N PHE A 332 16.22 -18.33 42.21
CA PHE A 332 15.51 -17.90 40.99
C PHE A 332 14.19 -17.16 41.27
N GLN A 333 13.52 -17.48 42.38
CA GLN A 333 12.31 -16.76 42.80
C GLN A 333 12.67 -15.39 43.38
N ASP A 334 13.74 -15.29 44.17
CA ASP A 334 14.25 -14.01 44.68
C ASP A 334 14.69 -13.07 43.55
N LEU A 335 15.34 -13.59 42.49
CA LEU A 335 15.75 -12.79 41.33
C LEU A 335 14.55 -12.24 40.53
N ALA A 336 13.49 -13.03 40.37
CA ALA A 336 12.26 -12.61 39.69
C ALA A 336 11.49 -11.54 40.51
N GLN A 337 11.52 -11.65 41.85
CA GLN A 337 10.93 -10.65 42.75
C GLN A 337 11.74 -9.34 42.76
N ASP A 338 13.07 -9.42 42.70
CA ASP A 338 13.96 -8.25 42.63
C ASP A 338 13.82 -7.50 41.29
N LEU A 339 13.65 -8.22 40.18
CA LEU A 339 13.35 -7.64 38.85
C LEU A 339 12.00 -6.93 38.79
N THR A 340 10.96 -7.53 39.39
CA THR A 340 9.62 -6.93 39.44
C THR A 340 9.64 -5.62 40.24
N THR A 341 10.42 -5.59 41.33
CA THR A 341 10.54 -4.42 42.21
C THR A 341 11.42 -3.32 41.60
N ARG A 342 12.47 -3.68 40.84
CA ARG A 342 13.42 -2.75 40.23
C ARG A 342 13.08 -2.34 38.79
N TRP A 343 12.07 -2.96 38.16
CA TRP A 343 11.69 -2.71 36.76
C TRP A 343 11.48 -1.23 36.45
N ARG A 344 10.79 -0.52 37.34
CA ARG A 344 10.50 0.91 37.17
C ARG A 344 11.78 1.77 37.14
N ASN A 345 12.78 1.43 37.97
CA ASN A 345 14.07 2.12 37.97
C ASN A 345 14.88 1.83 36.69
N ILE A 346 14.77 0.62 36.14
CA ILE A 346 15.41 0.22 34.88
C ILE A 346 14.82 1.01 33.71
N VAL A 347 13.49 1.17 33.67
CA VAL A 347 12.82 1.95 32.62
C VAL A 347 13.19 3.44 32.72
N GLU A 348 13.31 3.99 33.93
CA GLU A 348 13.79 5.37 34.13
C GLU A 348 15.26 5.56 33.74
N GLU A 349 16.16 4.62 34.06
CA GLU A 349 17.57 4.70 33.68
C GLU A 349 17.75 4.58 32.14
N LEU A 350 16.94 3.74 31.50
CA LEU A 350 16.88 3.62 30.04
C LEU A 350 16.26 4.85 29.36
N ARG A 351 15.50 5.68 30.08
CA ARG A 351 14.92 6.92 29.54
C ARG A 351 16.01 7.96 29.24
N ASN A 352 17.09 7.98 30.03
CA ASN A 352 18.23 8.88 29.85
C ASN A 352 19.15 8.47 28.68
N THR A 353 19.22 7.18 28.36
CA THR A 353 20.02 6.68 27.22
C THR A 353 19.20 6.57 25.94
N ARG A 354 17.92 6.16 26.02
CA ARG A 354 16.98 6.04 24.90
C ARG A 354 15.51 6.19 25.33
N ALA A 355 15.03 7.43 25.28
CA ALA A 355 13.64 7.78 25.55
C ALA A 355 12.61 6.92 24.77
N SER A 356 12.87 6.62 23.49
CA SER A 356 11.95 5.85 22.66
C SER A 356 11.79 4.38 23.09
N LEU A 357 12.83 3.75 23.64
CA LEU A 357 12.77 2.38 24.14
C LEU A 357 12.10 2.35 25.52
N ALA A 358 12.42 3.32 26.38
CA ALA A 358 11.80 3.48 27.68
C ALA A 358 10.28 3.66 27.59
N SER A 359 9.79 4.49 26.65
CA SER A 359 8.34 4.66 26.43
C SER A 359 7.63 3.38 25.99
N VAL A 360 8.33 2.47 25.30
CA VAL A 360 7.78 1.16 24.91
C VAL A 360 7.77 0.20 26.11
N LEU A 361 8.82 0.22 26.92
CA LEU A 361 8.94 -0.64 28.11
C LEU A 361 8.02 -0.20 29.26
N ASP A 362 7.67 1.10 29.36
CA ASP A 362 6.64 1.62 30.29
C ASP A 362 5.27 1.00 30.04
N LEU A 363 5.00 0.57 28.81
CA LEU A 363 3.75 -0.07 28.41
C LEU A 363 3.82 -1.60 28.54
N CYS A 364 4.96 -2.16 28.96
CA CYS A 364 5.17 -3.59 29.11
C CYS A 364 5.16 -4.00 30.59
N ASP A 365 4.59 -5.16 30.88
CA ASP A 365 4.67 -5.76 32.22
C ASP A 365 6.11 -6.22 32.51
N PRO A 366 6.55 -6.24 33.78
CA PRO A 366 7.88 -6.70 34.16
C PRO A 366 8.15 -8.13 33.64
N PRO A 367 9.38 -8.43 33.21
CA PRO A 367 9.70 -9.69 32.56
C PRO A 367 9.53 -10.87 33.50
N LYS A 368 8.84 -11.91 33.05
CA LYS A 368 8.76 -13.20 33.76
C LYS A 368 9.98 -14.05 33.41
N VAL A 369 10.65 -14.60 34.42
CA VAL A 369 11.81 -15.48 34.21
C VAL A 369 11.37 -16.95 34.29
N SER A 370 11.65 -17.72 33.24
CA SER A 370 11.44 -19.18 33.22
C SER A 370 12.64 -19.81 32.52
N ASP A 371 13.29 -20.79 33.17
CA ASP A 371 14.44 -21.55 32.62
C ASP A 371 15.58 -20.67 32.05
N GLY A 372 15.93 -19.57 32.74
CA GLY A 372 16.99 -18.65 32.29
C GLY A 372 16.61 -17.74 31.11
N VAL A 373 15.34 -17.77 30.66
CA VAL A 373 14.81 -16.91 29.60
C VAL A 373 13.88 -15.85 30.19
N TYR A 374 14.07 -14.60 29.74
CA TYR A 374 13.32 -13.43 30.20
C TYR A 374 12.22 -13.14 29.19
N TRP A 375 10.97 -13.29 29.62
CA TRP A 375 9.78 -13.11 28.78
C TRP A 375 9.15 -11.74 29.01
N LEU A 376 9.15 -10.91 27.97
CA LEU A 376 8.49 -9.61 27.93
C LEU A 376 7.13 -9.72 27.24
N GLU A 377 6.06 -9.45 27.97
CA GLU A 377 4.71 -9.32 27.41
C GLU A 377 4.54 -7.91 26.83
N VAL A 378 4.29 -7.82 25.52
CA VAL A 378 4.26 -6.54 24.79
C VAL A 378 2.86 -6.24 24.22
N PRO A 379 2.38 -4.98 24.24
CA PRO A 379 0.98 -4.67 23.91
C PRO A 379 0.55 -4.90 22.46
N SER A 380 1.49 -4.89 21.51
CA SER A 380 1.18 -5.13 20.09
C SER A 380 2.42 -5.57 19.31
N ALA A 381 2.20 -6.15 18.12
CA ALA A 381 3.27 -6.53 17.19
C ALA A 381 4.16 -5.33 16.79
N PHE A 382 3.63 -4.10 16.82
CA PHE A 382 4.43 -2.89 16.61
C PHE A 382 5.46 -2.70 17.73
N HIS A 383 5.06 -2.83 19.00
CA HIS A 383 5.97 -2.71 20.16
C HIS A 383 7.00 -3.85 20.19
N GLU A 384 6.58 -5.06 19.83
CA GLU A 384 7.49 -6.20 19.61
C GLU A 384 8.57 -5.87 18.57
N SER A 385 8.17 -5.35 17.42
CA SER A 385 9.11 -4.97 16.36
C SER A 385 10.09 -3.87 16.78
N GLN A 386 9.69 -2.98 17.71
CA GLN A 386 10.58 -1.95 18.25
C GLN A 386 11.59 -2.54 19.24
N ILE A 387 11.19 -3.47 20.11
CA ILE A 387 12.07 -4.13 21.07
C ILE A 387 13.06 -5.04 20.33
N LEU A 388 12.59 -5.83 19.35
CA LEU A 388 13.40 -6.78 18.57
C LEU A 388 14.39 -6.15 17.58
N LYS A 389 14.40 -4.82 17.42
CA LYS A 389 15.45 -4.13 16.66
C LYS A 389 16.81 -4.46 17.27
N LYS A 390 17.77 -4.88 16.43
CA LYS A 390 19.12 -5.33 16.82
C LYS A 390 19.85 -4.38 17.78
N HIS A 391 19.65 -3.07 17.64
CA HIS A 391 20.28 -2.08 18.53
C HIS A 391 19.57 -1.92 19.88
N ASN A 392 18.25 -2.17 19.94
CA ASN A 392 17.44 -2.08 21.17
C ASN A 392 17.61 -3.31 22.03
N LEU A 393 17.60 -4.50 21.43
CA LEU A 393 17.94 -5.75 22.11
C LEU A 393 19.31 -5.68 22.78
N ARG A 394 20.34 -5.16 22.08
CA ARG A 394 21.69 -5.03 22.66
C ARG A 394 21.71 -4.18 23.93
N VAL A 395 21.06 -3.02 23.90
CA VAL A 395 21.03 -2.09 25.05
C VAL A 395 20.23 -2.68 26.21
N LEU A 396 19.09 -3.30 25.92
CA LEU A 396 18.26 -3.94 26.94
C LEU A 396 18.97 -5.16 27.58
N THR A 397 19.62 -6.00 26.78
CA THR A 397 20.43 -7.13 27.27
C THR A 397 21.63 -6.67 28.10
N GLU A 398 22.30 -5.57 27.73
CA GLU A 398 23.44 -5.05 28.49
C GLU A 398 23.03 -4.51 29.87
N HIS A 399 21.92 -3.77 29.94
CA HIS A 399 21.39 -3.27 31.22
C HIS A 399 20.89 -4.41 32.11
N LEU A 400 20.19 -5.40 31.56
CA LEU A 400 19.74 -6.57 32.33
C LEU A 400 20.93 -7.42 32.81
N ARG A 401 21.96 -7.61 31.99
CA ARG A 401 23.19 -8.34 32.38
C ARG A 401 23.94 -7.65 33.53
N LYS A 402 24.00 -6.31 33.54
CA LYS A 402 24.63 -5.54 34.64
C LYS A 402 23.93 -5.76 35.98
N LEU A 403 22.62 -6.03 35.96
CA LEU A 403 21.80 -6.21 37.15
C LEU A 403 21.77 -7.66 37.63
N THR A 404 21.69 -8.63 36.73
CA THR A 404 21.47 -10.05 37.09
C THR A 404 22.76 -10.87 37.12
N ASN A 405 23.89 -10.28 36.70
CA ASN A 405 25.22 -10.90 36.63
C ASN A 405 25.27 -12.27 35.89
N THR A 406 24.26 -12.55 35.06
CA THR A 406 24.07 -13.79 34.31
C THR A 406 23.81 -13.50 32.83
N SER A 407 23.96 -14.51 31.96
CA SER A 407 23.63 -14.38 30.53
C SER A 407 22.12 -14.31 30.33
N VAL A 408 21.62 -13.20 29.75
CA VAL A 408 20.19 -12.92 29.57
C VAL A 408 19.77 -13.21 28.13
N VAL A 409 18.79 -14.10 27.95
CA VAL A 409 18.09 -14.31 26.67
C VAL A 409 16.70 -13.68 26.76
N ILE A 410 16.41 -12.72 25.89
CA ILE A 410 15.12 -12.00 25.87
C ILE A 410 14.22 -12.61 24.80
N LYS A 411 13.00 -13.00 25.19
CA LYS A 411 11.92 -13.36 24.27
C LYS A 411 10.70 -12.47 24.51
N THR A 412 10.03 -12.07 23.44
CA THR A 412 8.81 -11.27 23.50
C THR A 412 7.59 -12.13 23.22
N LYS A 413 6.46 -11.76 23.82
CA LYS A 413 5.15 -12.34 23.51
C LYS A 413 4.14 -11.21 23.37
N VAL A 414 3.55 -11.07 22.19
CA VAL A 414 2.50 -10.08 21.94
C VAL A 414 1.23 -10.46 22.70
N LYS A 415 0.66 -9.52 23.47
CA LYS A 415 -0.72 -9.60 23.92
C LYS A 415 -1.62 -9.37 22.71
N ASP A 416 -1.99 -10.43 22.00
CA ASP A 416 -2.95 -10.33 20.90
C ASP A 416 -4.24 -11.11 21.17
N LYS A 417 -5.33 -10.35 21.23
CA LYS A 417 -6.60 -10.65 20.55
C LYS A 417 -7.48 -9.38 20.48
N PRO A 418 -7.77 -8.82 19.30
CA PRO A 418 -9.07 -8.23 19.05
C PRO A 418 -10.10 -9.36 18.86
N LYS A 419 -11.21 -9.30 19.60
CA LYS A 419 -12.29 -10.30 19.59
C LYS A 419 -12.91 -10.42 18.19
N THR A 420 -13.01 -11.65 17.68
CA THR A 420 -13.75 -11.97 16.45
C THR A 420 -15.24 -11.65 16.62
N ALA A 421 -15.95 -11.27 15.54
CA ALA A 421 -17.38 -10.96 15.58
C ALA A 421 -18.25 -12.10 16.17
N SER A 422 -17.81 -13.36 16.00
CA SER A 422 -18.42 -14.54 16.63
C SER A 422 -18.37 -14.49 18.16
N ASP A 423 -17.23 -14.10 18.73
CA ASP A 423 -17.00 -14.09 20.19
C ASP A 423 -17.74 -12.92 20.87
N LEU A 424 -17.87 -11.79 20.17
CA LEU A 424 -18.66 -10.64 20.64
C LEU A 424 -20.15 -10.94 20.65
N THR A 425 -20.63 -11.69 19.66
CA THR A 425 -22.04 -12.10 19.59
C THR A 425 -22.36 -13.10 20.70
N GLU A 426 -21.46 -14.04 21.00
CA GLU A 426 -21.63 -14.98 22.09
C GLU A 426 -21.58 -14.29 23.47
N ALA A 427 -20.69 -13.32 23.66
CA ALA A 427 -20.62 -12.52 24.89
C ALA A 427 -21.87 -11.63 25.08
N ALA A 428 -22.32 -10.94 24.02
CA ALA A 428 -23.52 -10.11 24.07
C ALA A 428 -24.79 -10.96 24.30
N SER A 429 -24.85 -12.19 23.79
CA SER A 429 -25.98 -13.10 24.05
C SER A 429 -26.06 -13.59 25.50
N LYS A 430 -24.97 -13.46 26.28
CA LYS A 430 -24.91 -13.83 27.70
C LYS A 430 -25.25 -12.65 28.64
N GLU A 431 -25.37 -11.43 28.12
CA GLU A 431 -25.83 -10.26 28.90
C GLU A 431 -27.32 -10.42 29.29
N PRO A 432 -27.71 -10.19 30.56
CA PRO A 432 -29.06 -10.48 31.05
C PRO A 432 -30.17 -9.78 30.27
N LEU A 433 -29.96 -8.52 29.87
CA LEU A 433 -30.93 -7.74 29.10
C LEU A 433 -31.10 -8.25 27.67
N VAL A 434 -29.99 -8.57 27.01
CA VAL A 434 -29.98 -9.07 25.63
C VAL A 434 -30.58 -10.47 25.57
N ARG A 435 -30.24 -11.33 26.55
CA ARG A 435 -30.79 -12.68 26.67
C ARG A 435 -32.31 -12.65 26.85
N MET A 436 -32.82 -11.76 27.69
CA MET A 436 -34.27 -11.59 27.90
C MET A 436 -34.97 -11.16 26.59
N LEU A 437 -34.37 -10.26 25.83
CA LEU A 437 -34.91 -9.80 24.54
C LEU A 437 -34.90 -10.89 23.47
N ILE A 438 -33.90 -11.78 23.48
CA ILE A 438 -33.82 -12.91 22.54
C ILE A 438 -34.83 -14.01 22.94
N GLU A 439 -34.84 -14.42 24.20
CA GLU A 439 -35.65 -15.55 24.67
C GLU A 439 -37.15 -15.22 24.79
N ASN A 440 -37.51 -14.01 25.27
CA ASN A 440 -38.91 -13.67 25.51
C ASN A 440 -39.57 -12.88 24.37
N LEU A 441 -38.78 -12.21 23.53
CA LEU A 441 -39.29 -11.32 22.47
C LEU A 441 -38.81 -11.72 21.06
N GLY A 442 -38.04 -12.82 20.92
CA GLY A 442 -37.60 -13.35 19.64
C GLY A 442 -36.59 -12.47 18.88
N GLY A 443 -35.89 -11.56 19.59
CA GLY A 443 -34.92 -10.64 19.01
C GLY A 443 -33.71 -11.35 18.41
N LYS A 444 -33.04 -10.71 17.44
CA LYS A 444 -31.75 -11.15 16.87
C LYS A 444 -30.73 -10.03 16.95
N ILE A 445 -29.49 -10.36 17.29
CA ILE A 445 -28.37 -9.42 17.27
C ILE A 445 -27.98 -9.19 15.81
N VAL A 446 -28.19 -7.97 15.31
CA VAL A 446 -27.90 -7.59 13.91
C VAL A 446 -26.50 -6.97 13.77
N GLU A 447 -26.08 -6.16 14.75
CA GLU A 447 -24.80 -5.47 14.72
C GLU A 447 -24.36 -5.12 16.15
N ILE A 448 -23.05 -5.21 16.45
CA ILE A 448 -22.46 -4.80 17.72
C ILE A 448 -21.46 -3.68 17.43
N ARG A 449 -21.73 -2.47 17.93
CA ARG A 449 -20.82 -1.31 17.80
C ARG A 449 -20.23 -0.96 19.16
N LYS A 450 -18.93 -0.67 19.19
CA LYS A 450 -18.31 -0.02 20.35
C LYS A 450 -18.71 1.45 20.36
N LEU A 451 -19.28 1.92 21.47
CA LEU A 451 -19.45 3.34 21.73
C LEU A 451 -18.07 3.95 22.06
N ASN A 452 -17.60 4.89 21.24
CA ASN A 452 -16.46 5.73 21.60
C ASN A 452 -16.92 6.74 22.64
N GLN A 453 -16.58 6.52 23.91
CA GLN A 453 -16.87 7.46 24.98
C GLN A 453 -15.87 8.63 24.95
N SER A 454 -16.35 9.79 24.50
CA SER A 454 -15.84 11.08 24.96
C SER A 454 -16.64 11.48 26.21
N HIS A 455 -15.92 11.58 27.33
CA HIS A 455 -16.35 12.00 28.67
C HIS A 455 -16.99 10.92 29.54
N GLY A 456 -16.48 10.86 30.78
CA GLY A 456 -16.64 9.78 31.74
C GLY A 456 -18.08 9.37 31.99
N GLU A 457 -18.31 8.07 31.90
CA GLU A 457 -18.79 7.20 32.97
C GLU A 457 -18.86 5.78 32.40
N GLU A 458 -18.24 4.83 33.09
CA GLU A 458 -18.40 3.40 32.81
C GLU A 458 -19.86 3.02 33.10
N VAL A 459 -20.65 2.74 32.06
CA VAL A 459 -21.83 1.88 32.17
C VAL A 459 -21.92 1.03 30.90
N LEU A 460 -22.13 -0.28 31.14
CA LEU A 460 -22.10 -1.43 30.24
C LEU A 460 -22.88 -1.29 28.93
#